data_AF-A0A3C1GAD2-F1
#
_entry.id   AF-A0A3C1GAD2-F1
#
_cell.length_a   1.000
_cell.length_b   1.000
_cell.length_c   1.000
_cell.angle_alpha   90.00
_cell.angle_beta   90.00
_cell.angle_gamma   90.00
#
_symmetry.space_group_name_H-M   'P 1'
#
loop_
_entity.id
_entity.type
_entity.pdbx_description
1 polymer ?
#
loop_
_entity_poly.entity_id
_entity_poly.type
_entity_poly.pdbx_seq_one_letter_code
_entity_poly.pdbx_strand_id
1 'polypeptide(L)'
;ALRQGDLDAATRQIALRSRARYSAIFRELVQDLPAVDTILTDLTLVEVRPAEGIYEMLRVDAGVTKSFEVRFRLDQDGIWRVWSF
;
A
#
# COMPACT_ATOMS: atom_id res chain seq x y z
N ALA A 1 1.37 -0.03 -11.73
CA ALA A 1 1.71 -1.37 -11.24
C ALA A 1 0.45 -2.20 -10.95
N LEU A 2 -0.22 -2.10 -9.79
CA LEU A 2 -1.39 -2.94 -9.46
C LEU A 2 -2.51 -2.89 -10.51
N ARG A 3 -2.96 -1.68 -10.92
CA ARG A 3 -3.97 -1.50 -12.00
C ARG A 3 -3.60 -2.18 -13.32
N GLN A 4 -2.31 -2.34 -13.59
CA GLN A 4 -1.78 -2.91 -14.82
C GLN A 4 -1.46 -4.42 -14.67
N GLY A 5 -1.74 -5.01 -13.49
CA GLY A 5 -1.37 -6.40 -13.19
C GLY A 5 0.14 -6.64 -13.02
N ASP A 6 0.96 -5.59 -13.00
CA ASP A 6 2.41 -5.72 -12.83
C ASP A 6 2.76 -5.95 -11.36
N LEU A 7 2.74 -7.23 -10.97
CA LEU A 7 2.96 -7.67 -9.60
C LEU A 7 4.41 -7.46 -9.14
N ASP A 8 5.37 -7.56 -10.05
CA ASP A 8 6.79 -7.36 -9.74
C ASP A 8 7.05 -5.90 -9.42
N ALA A 9 6.55 -4.98 -10.24
CA ALA A 9 6.66 -3.55 -9.96
C ALA A 9 5.90 -3.17 -8.68
N ALA A 10 4.72 -3.76 -8.44
CA ALA A 10 3.93 -3.49 -7.23
C ALA A 10 4.66 -3.97 -5.97
N THR A 11 5.19 -5.19 -5.98
CA THR A 11 5.89 -5.78 -4.83
C THR A 11 7.18 -5.01 -4.50
N ARG A 12 7.86 -4.39 -5.48
CA ARG A 12 9.02 -3.52 -5.24
C ARG A 12 8.69 -2.25 -4.44
N GLN A 13 7.42 -1.86 -4.36
CA GLN A 13 6.97 -0.73 -3.52
C GLN A 13 6.70 -1.13 -2.06
N ILE A 14 6.72 -2.44 -1.76
CA ILE A 14 6.55 -2.97 -0.40
C ILE A 14 7.92 -3.16 0.24
N ALA A 15 8.01 -2.83 1.53
CA ALA A 15 9.21 -3.03 2.32
C ALA A 15 9.74 -4.46 2.21
N LEU A 16 11.07 -4.61 2.07
CA LEU A 16 11.73 -5.86 1.70
C LEU A 16 11.24 -7.07 2.50
N ARG A 17 11.17 -6.93 3.82
CA ARG A 17 10.74 -7.99 4.76
C ARG A 17 9.31 -8.49 4.54
N SER A 18 8.45 -7.69 3.93
CA SER A 18 7.02 -7.99 3.74
C SER A 18 6.70 -8.38 2.29
N ARG A 19 7.66 -8.25 1.37
CA ARG A 19 7.45 -8.50 -0.06
C ARG A 19 6.90 -9.88 -0.37
N ALA A 20 7.42 -10.94 0.25
CA ALA A 20 6.95 -12.30 -0.01
C ALA A 20 5.46 -12.47 0.32
N ARG A 21 5.03 -11.92 1.47
CA ARG A 21 3.63 -11.94 1.90
C ARG A 21 2.72 -11.18 0.94
N TYR A 22 3.10 -9.96 0.57
CA TYR A 22 2.29 -9.15 -0.34
C TYR A 22 2.27 -9.69 -1.78
N SER A 23 3.37 -10.31 -2.22
CA SER A 23 3.41 -11.00 -3.52
C SER A 23 2.39 -12.14 -3.58
N ALA A 24 2.24 -12.93 -2.51
CA ALA A 24 1.20 -13.97 -2.43
C ALA A 24 -0.21 -13.35 -2.49
N ILE A 25 -0.48 -12.31 -1.69
CA ILE A 25 -1.78 -11.62 -1.67
C ILE A 25 -2.13 -11.04 -3.05
N PHE A 26 -1.18 -10.37 -3.71
CA PHE A 26 -1.44 -9.79 -5.03
C PHE A 26 -1.71 -10.85 -6.11
N ARG A 27 -1.12 -12.05 -5.98
CA ARG A 27 -1.42 -13.17 -6.88
C ARG A 27 -2.83 -13.72 -6.67
N GLU A 28 -3.27 -13.83 -5.42
CA GLU A 28 -4.62 -14.27 -5.09
C GLU A 28 -5.68 -13.29 -5.58
N LEU A 29 -5.40 -11.99 -5.47
CA LEU A 29 -6.32 -10.91 -5.84
C LEU A 29 -6.15 -10.41 -7.28
N VAL A 30 -5.37 -11.09 -8.12
CA VAL A 30 -4.94 -10.56 -9.44
C VAL A 30 -6.11 -10.12 -10.33
N GLN A 31 -7.25 -10.82 -10.24
CA GLN A 31 -8.46 -10.52 -11.02
C GLN A 31 -9.16 -9.24 -10.54
N ASP A 32 -9.00 -8.88 -9.27
CA ASP A 32 -9.64 -7.71 -8.65
C ASP A 32 -8.76 -6.46 -8.72
N LEU A 33 -7.46 -6.61 -9.03
CA LEU A 33 -6.50 -5.50 -9.09
C LEU A 33 -6.85 -4.35 -10.05
N PRO A 34 -7.53 -4.55 -11.20
CA PRO A 34 -7.98 -3.44 -12.02
C PRO A 34 -8.89 -2.46 -11.27
N ALA A 35 -9.67 -2.95 -10.30
CA ALA A 35 -10.56 -2.15 -9.46
C ALA A 35 -9.91 -1.64 -8.15
N VAL A 36 -8.58 -1.75 -8.03
CA VAL A 36 -7.85 -1.47 -6.79
C VAL A 36 -8.08 -0.05 -6.26
N ASP A 37 -8.44 0.93 -7.09
CA ASP A 37 -8.71 2.30 -6.65
C ASP A 37 -9.95 2.44 -5.76
N THR A 38 -10.85 1.45 -5.82
CA THR A 38 -11.98 1.37 -4.89
C THR A 38 -11.55 0.91 -3.49
N ILE A 39 -10.37 0.29 -3.39
CA ILE A 39 -9.79 -0.32 -2.19
C ILE A 39 -8.68 0.55 -1.61
N LEU A 40 -7.80 1.06 -2.48
CA LEU A 40 -6.66 1.92 -2.17
C LEU A 40 -6.95 3.32 -2.72
N THR A 41 -7.59 4.13 -1.90
CA THR A 41 -8.01 5.50 -2.23
C THR A 41 -6.89 6.50 -1.95
N ASP A 42 -7.21 7.80 -2.05
CA ASP A 42 -6.24 8.87 -1.83
C ASP A 42 -5.62 8.81 -0.43
N LEU A 43 -4.32 9.12 -0.38
CA LEU A 43 -3.55 9.21 0.85
C LEU A 43 -3.40 10.68 1.24
N THR A 44 -3.80 11.02 2.46
CA THR A 44 -3.57 12.33 3.05
C THR A 44 -2.44 12.22 4.07
N LEU A 45 -1.44 13.10 3.97
CA LEU A 45 -0.33 13.11 4.93
C LEU A 45 -0.83 13.56 6.31
N VAL A 46 -0.52 12.78 7.34
CA VAL A 46 -0.86 13.09 8.74
C VAL A 46 0.37 13.58 9.49
N GLU A 47 1.48 12.84 9.40
CA GLU A 47 2.69 13.14 10.18
C GLU A 47 3.95 12.68 9.43
N VAL A 48 5.04 13.43 9.57
CA VAL A 48 6.38 13.00 9.14
C VAL A 48 7.28 12.92 10.37
N ARG A 49 7.93 11.76 10.52
CA ARG A 49 8.95 11.46 11.52
C ARG A 49 10.28 11.15 10.83
N PRO A 50 11.41 11.09 11.56
CA PRO A 50 12.66 10.63 10.97
C PRO A 50 12.50 9.26 10.31
N ALA A 51 12.69 9.21 8.98
CA ALA A 51 12.55 8.01 8.15
C ALA A 51 11.17 7.32 8.17
N GLU A 52 10.11 7.99 8.60
CA GLU A 52 8.73 7.49 8.57
C GLU A 52 7.74 8.58 8.13
N GLY A 53 6.86 8.24 7.19
CA GLY A 53 5.74 9.08 6.77
C GLY A 53 4.44 8.35 7.09
N ILE A 54 3.57 9.00 7.85
CA ILE A 54 2.27 8.46 8.27
C ILE A 54 1.19 9.17 7.46
N TYR A 55 0.37 8.38 6.79
CA TYR A 55 -0.72 8.84 5.95
C TYR A 55 -2.02 8.21 6.42
N GLU A 56 -3.12 8.90 6.14
CA GLU A 56 -4.46 8.39 6.29
C GLU A 56 -5.04 8.06 4.91
N MET A 57 -5.71 6.92 4.82
CA MET A 57 -6.52 6.51 3.69
C MET A 57 -7.97 6.37 4.15
N LEU A 58 -8.88 7.13 3.54
CA LEU A 58 -10.32 7.03 3.82
C LEU A 58 -11.01 6.20 2.76
N ARG A 59 -11.76 5.18 3.17
CA ARG A 59 -12.52 4.32 2.26
C ARG A 59 -13.91 4.02 2.81
N VAL A 60 -14.91 4.02 1.93
CA VAL A 60 -16.25 3.51 2.24
C VAL A 60 -16.26 1.99 2.07
N ASP A 61 -16.63 1.27 3.12
CA ASP A 61 -16.76 -0.18 3.13
C ASP A 61 -18.12 -0.55 3.73
N ALA A 62 -18.96 -1.23 2.97
CA ALA A 62 -20.36 -1.51 3.31
C ALA A 62 -21.16 -0.27 3.77
N GLY A 63 -20.91 0.89 3.14
CA GLY A 63 -21.59 2.15 3.46
C GLY A 63 -21.01 2.90 4.68
N VAL A 64 -19.98 2.36 5.33
CA VAL A 64 -19.31 3.00 6.47
C VAL A 64 -17.96 3.55 6.03
N THR A 65 -17.72 4.83 6.30
CA THR A 65 -16.39 5.43 6.08
C THR A 65 -15.44 4.92 7.17
N LYS A 66 -14.37 4.27 6.74
CA LYS A 66 -13.29 3.76 7.59
C LYS A 66 -12.01 4.55 7.30
N SER A 67 -11.25 4.80 8.35
CA SER A 67 -9.89 5.37 8.27
C SER A 67 -8.87 4.27 8.46
N PHE A 68 -7.86 4.25 7.59
CA PHE A 68 -6.74 3.32 7.63
C PHE A 68 -5.43 4.10 7.69
N GLU A 69 -4.57 3.75 8.64
CA GLU A 69 -3.23 4.32 8.73
C GLU A 69 -2.29 3.59 7.78
N VAL A 70 -1.68 4.34 6.86
CA VAL A 70 -0.70 3.81 5.92
C VAL A 70 0.66 4.40 6.26
N ARG A 71 1.63 3.52 6.54
CA ARG A 71 2.99 3.93 6.90
C ARG A 71 3.95 3.68 5.76
N PHE A 72 4.74 4.70 5.45
CA PHE A 72 5.90 4.62 4.58
C PHE A 72 7.15 4.73 5.44
N ARG A 73 8.19 3.96 5.10
CA ARG A 73 9.52 4.09 5.72
C ARG A 73 10.61 4.03 4.66
N LEU A 74 11.73 4.69 4.93
CA LEU A 74 12.97 4.43 4.19
C LEU A 74 13.41 2.99 4.47
N ASP A 75 13.49 2.19 3.42
CA ASP A 75 14.03 0.84 3.48
C ASP A 75 15.57 0.87 3.42
N GLN A 76 16.22 -0.29 3.52
CA GLN A 76 17.68 -0.42 3.61
C GLN A 76 18.45 0.20 2.42
N ASP A 77 17.81 0.34 1.27
CA ASP A 77 18.37 0.93 0.05
C ASP A 77 18.03 2.42 -0.13
N GLY A 78 17.49 3.07 0.91
CA GLY A 78 17.15 4.49 0.89
C GLY A 78 15.87 4.83 0.10
N ILE A 79 15.09 3.83 -0.29
CA ILE A 79 13.82 4.04 -1.01
C ILE A 79 12.65 3.99 -0.02
N TRP A 80 11.75 4.98 -0.11
CA TRP A 80 10.50 4.98 0.64
C TRP A 80 9.57 3.88 0.16
N ARG A 81 9.11 3.03 1.07
CA ARG A 81 8.22 1.91 0.77
C ARG A 81 7.10 1.78 1.77
N VAL A 82 6.00 1.18 1.32
CA VAL A 82 4.88 0.81 2.20
C VAL A 82 5.39 -0.21 3.22
N TRP A 83 5.22 0.12 4.49
CA TRP A 83 5.67 -0.66 5.62
C TRP A 83 4.53 -1.43 6.28
N SER A 84 3.36 -0.79 6.40
CA SER A 84 2.14 -1.34 6.98
C SER A 84 0.92 -0.52 6.55
N PHE A 85 -0.23 -1.20 6.42
CA PHE A 85 -1.58 -0.65 6.33
C PHE A 85 -2.60 -1.72 6.74
#